data_AF-A0AAU4U9E3-F1
#
_entry.id   AF-A0AAU4U9E3-F1
#
_cell.length_a   1.000
_cell.length_b   1.000
_cell.length_c   1.000
_cell.angle_alpha   90.00
_cell.angle_beta   90.00
_cell.angle_gamma   90.00
#
_symmetry.space_group_name_H-M   'P 1'
#
loop_
_entity.id
_entity.type
_entity.pdbx_description
1 polymer ?
#
loop_
_entity_poly.entity_id
_entity_poly.type
_entity_poly.pdbx_seq_one_letter_code
_entity_poly.pdbx_strand_id
1 'polypeptide(L)'
;MVVHDHSEGMRDASTQLAARAEPPRRRRLWAAAAVAVLVFGGLAAGALLVVDDGGGVDGDGAASLSAEGTVACASLIAEGRVLQVVPEGDGDLFRVALDVDRYYKPTDGSETRLSFTTSEPDAETYYKVGIRMLVLVSSQEGEVPTAYRAGDPAPSEADDTSTEANDRLDWGRAWVQKTLPGAQGLKCSGRG
;
A
#
# COMPACT_ATOMS: atom_id res chain seq x y z
N MET A 1 -22.91 -49.83 41.80
CA MET A 1 -23.61 -49.29 42.98
C MET A 1 -22.55 -48.49 43.73
N VAL A 2 -22.42 -47.18 43.61
CA VAL A 2 -23.37 -46.13 44.01
C VAL A 2 -23.19 -44.90 43.09
N VAL A 3 -24.32 -44.28 42.76
CA VAL A 3 -24.48 -43.01 42.05
C VAL A 3 -24.29 -41.86 43.04
N HIS A 4 -23.60 -40.78 42.66
CA HIS A 4 -23.87 -39.47 43.24
C HIS A 4 -23.81 -38.37 42.18
N ASP A 5 -25.01 -37.87 41.89
CA ASP A 5 -25.38 -36.63 41.23
C ASP A 5 -25.67 -35.58 42.32
N HIS A 6 -25.20 -34.35 42.12
CA HIS A 6 -25.68 -33.09 42.73
C HIS A 6 -25.23 -31.96 41.76
N SER A 7 -26.10 -31.26 41.02
CA SER A 7 -27.13 -30.28 41.46
C SER A 7 -26.53 -29.23 42.41
N GLU A 8 -26.69 -27.91 42.34
CA GLU A 8 -27.57 -26.95 41.66
C GLU A 8 -27.06 -25.54 42.09
N GLY A 9 -27.57 -24.46 41.47
CA GLY A 9 -27.69 -23.14 42.14
C GLY A 9 -26.91 -22.00 41.48
N MET A 10 -27.45 -21.16 40.60
CA MET A 10 -28.62 -20.27 40.70
C MET A 10 -28.33 -18.95 41.46
N ARG A 11 -28.31 -17.85 40.66
CA ARG A 11 -28.81 -16.47 40.90
C ARG A 11 -28.23 -15.60 42.03
N ASP A 12 -27.82 -14.38 41.68
CA ASP A 12 -28.44 -13.09 42.07
C ASP A 12 -27.50 -11.95 41.61
N ALA A 13 -27.85 -11.01 40.73
CA ALA A 13 -28.90 -9.98 40.80
C ALA A 13 -28.73 -9.02 42.01
N SER A 14 -28.24 -7.80 41.76
CA SER A 14 -28.51 -6.53 42.49
C SER A 14 -27.52 -5.47 41.96
N THR A 15 -27.87 -4.55 41.07
CA THR A 15 -28.72 -3.36 41.27
C THR A 15 -28.31 -2.54 42.50
N GLN A 16 -27.48 -1.52 42.29
CA GLN A 16 -27.54 -0.31 43.13
C GLN A 16 -27.73 0.92 42.25
N LEU A 17 -28.98 1.35 42.25
CA LEU A 17 -29.52 2.62 41.80
C LEU A 17 -29.63 3.51 43.05
N ALA A 18 -29.01 4.69 43.05
CA ALA A 18 -29.40 5.91 43.79
C ALA A 18 -28.18 6.85 43.88
N ALA A 19 -28.28 8.17 43.76
CA ALA A 19 -29.35 9.08 43.38
C ALA A 19 -28.74 10.49 43.26
N ARG A 20 -29.36 11.32 42.40
CA ARG A 20 -29.55 12.79 42.52
C ARG A 20 -28.35 13.69 42.89
N ALA A 21 -28.08 14.65 42.01
CA ALA A 21 -28.52 16.04 42.21
C ALA A 21 -28.30 16.86 40.93
N GLU A 22 -29.29 17.69 40.59
CA GLU A 22 -29.33 18.61 39.43
C GLU A 22 -29.30 20.08 39.92
N PRO A 23 -29.26 21.11 39.04
CA PRO A 23 -28.27 22.22 38.97
C PRO A 23 -28.79 23.53 39.64
N PRO A 24 -28.11 24.71 39.64
CA PRO A 24 -28.00 25.60 38.45
C PRO A 24 -26.85 26.66 38.41
N ARG A 25 -26.77 27.40 37.29
CA ARG A 25 -26.34 28.83 37.15
C ARG A 25 -24.83 29.18 37.26
N ARG A 26 -24.25 29.64 36.13
CA ARG A 26 -23.97 31.08 35.86
C ARG A 26 -23.20 31.31 34.53
N ARG A 27 -23.84 32.10 33.65
CA ARG A 27 -23.33 33.24 32.85
C ARG A 27 -21.79 33.31 32.67
N ARG A 28 -21.26 33.49 31.46
CA ARG A 28 -21.34 34.74 30.68
C ARG A 28 -21.04 34.51 29.20
N LEU A 29 -21.89 35.08 28.36
CA LEU A 29 -21.62 35.46 26.97
C LEU A 29 -20.41 36.38 26.91
N TRP A 30 -19.48 36.11 26.01
CA TRP A 30 -18.63 37.12 25.40
C TRP A 30 -18.68 36.94 23.89
N ALA A 31 -19.47 37.80 23.26
CA ALA A 31 -19.27 38.18 21.87
C ALA A 31 -18.12 39.19 21.82
N ALA A 32 -17.21 39.04 20.86
CA ALA A 32 -16.56 40.17 20.19
C ALA A 32 -15.83 39.67 18.95
N ALA A 33 -16.34 40.12 17.80
CA ALA A 33 -15.65 40.10 16.53
C ALA A 33 -14.44 41.05 16.56
N ALA A 34 -13.37 40.70 15.86
CA ALA A 34 -12.40 41.66 15.36
C ALA A 34 -11.88 41.17 14.00
N VAL A 35 -12.47 41.74 12.95
CA VAL A 35 -11.91 41.76 11.60
C VAL A 35 -10.66 42.64 11.66
N ALA A 36 -9.51 42.08 11.36
CA ALA A 36 -8.28 42.83 11.12
C ALA A 36 -7.75 42.46 9.73
N VAL A 37 -8.13 43.27 8.75
CA VAL A 37 -7.46 43.33 7.44
C VAL A 37 -6.12 44.01 7.66
N LEU A 38 -5.03 43.25 7.57
CA LEU A 38 -3.68 43.80 7.49
C LEU A 38 -3.17 43.59 6.06
N VAL A 39 -3.25 44.67 5.28
CA VAL A 39 -2.49 44.86 4.03
C VAL A 39 -1.24 45.64 4.39
N PHE A 40 -0.12 44.93 4.50
CA PHE A 40 1.28 45.38 4.35
C PHE A 40 1.99 44.12 3.82
N GLY A 41 2.62 44.06 2.65
CA GLY A 41 3.52 45.03 2.05
C GLY A 41 4.96 44.50 2.19
N GLY A 42 5.47 43.79 1.18
CA GLY A 42 6.91 43.68 0.91
C GLY A 42 7.63 42.36 1.30
N LEU A 43 8.02 41.62 0.25
CA LEU A 43 9.27 40.85 0.10
C LEU A 43 9.70 39.89 1.24
N ALA A 44 9.32 38.62 1.11
CA ALA A 44 10.17 37.51 1.52
C ALA A 44 9.88 36.27 0.65
N ALA A 45 10.95 35.67 0.14
CA ALA A 45 11.06 34.43 -0.61
C ALA A 45 9.89 33.43 -0.45
N GLY A 46 9.06 33.31 -1.47
CA GLY A 46 8.02 32.27 -1.60
C GLY A 46 8.47 31.16 -2.53
N ALA A 47 9.44 30.35 -2.08
CA ALA A 47 9.68 29.02 -2.62
C ALA A 47 9.34 28.01 -1.50
N LEU A 48 8.06 27.91 -1.17
CA LEU A 48 7.53 26.74 -0.48
C LEU A 48 7.34 25.66 -1.55
N LEU A 49 8.44 25.01 -1.91
CA LEU A 49 8.36 23.64 -2.37
C LEU A 49 7.96 22.83 -1.14
N VAL A 50 6.67 22.48 -1.05
CA VAL A 50 6.25 21.35 -0.25
C VAL A 50 6.83 20.14 -0.97
N VAL A 51 7.99 19.70 -0.50
CA VAL A 51 8.52 18.38 -0.80
C VAL A 51 7.74 17.46 0.12
N ASP A 52 6.75 16.76 -0.44
CA ASP A 52 6.26 15.52 0.15
C ASP A 52 7.43 14.53 0.05
N ASP A 53 8.14 14.35 1.16
CA ASP A 53 9.10 13.26 1.35
C ASP A 53 8.31 11.95 1.37
N GLY A 54 8.01 11.44 0.17
CA GLY A 54 7.45 10.10 -0.02
C GLY A 54 8.45 9.06 0.49
N GLY A 55 8.03 8.35 1.54
CA GLY A 55 8.81 7.37 2.28
C GLY A 55 9.53 6.35 1.39
N GLY A 56 10.80 6.13 1.73
CA GLY A 56 11.76 5.35 0.99
C GLY A 56 11.35 3.90 0.77
N VAL A 57 11.58 3.45 -0.46
CA VAL A 57 11.78 2.05 -0.78
C VAL A 57 13.25 1.73 -0.45
N ASP A 58 13.47 0.76 0.44
CA ASP A 58 14.81 0.27 0.74
C ASP A 58 15.43 -0.35 -0.52
N GLY A 59 16.40 0.35 -1.10
CA GLY A 59 17.24 -0.08 -2.21
C GLY A 59 18.52 0.75 -2.24
N ASP A 60 19.67 0.09 -2.15
CA ASP A 60 21.00 0.67 -1.99
C ASP A 60 21.32 1.87 -2.91
N GLY A 61 21.57 3.04 -2.31
CA GLY A 61 22.61 3.99 -2.71
C GLY A 61 22.53 4.67 -4.10
N ALA A 62 21.46 4.50 -4.87
CA ALA A 62 21.12 5.32 -6.04
C ALA A 62 20.03 6.32 -5.66
N ALA A 63 19.88 7.42 -6.40
CA ALA A 63 18.81 8.38 -6.13
C ALA A 63 17.45 7.69 -6.36
N SER A 64 16.82 7.22 -5.27
CA SER A 64 15.53 6.52 -5.30
C SER A 64 14.55 7.37 -6.10
N LEU A 65 13.92 6.76 -7.10
CA LEU A 65 12.83 7.40 -7.82
C LEU A 65 11.70 7.73 -6.84
N SER A 66 10.95 8.80 -7.13
CA SER A 66 9.67 9.01 -6.46
C SER A 66 8.72 7.85 -6.80
N ALA A 67 7.66 7.67 -6.02
CA ALA A 67 6.66 6.64 -6.32
C ALA A 67 6.13 6.74 -7.77
N GLU A 68 5.82 7.96 -8.22
CA GLU A 68 5.39 8.25 -9.58
C GLU A 68 6.49 7.94 -10.59
N GLY A 69 7.75 8.23 -10.26
CA GLY A 69 8.92 7.86 -11.08
C GLY A 69 9.01 6.35 -11.29
N THR A 70 8.86 5.55 -10.22
CA THR A 70 8.85 4.09 -10.29
C THR A 70 7.72 3.57 -11.20
N VAL A 71 6.49 4.07 -11.01
CA VAL A 71 5.34 3.68 -11.84
C VAL A 71 5.47 4.16 -13.29
N ALA A 72 6.11 5.31 -13.51
CA ALA A 72 6.39 5.84 -14.84
C ALA A 72 7.43 4.97 -15.58
N CYS A 73 8.46 4.52 -14.88
CA CYS A 73 9.53 3.66 -15.41
C CYS A 73 9.11 2.20 -15.62
N ALA A 74 8.04 1.73 -14.99
CA ALA A 74 7.49 0.41 -15.29
C ALA A 74 6.97 0.36 -16.74
N SER A 75 7.47 -0.56 -17.58
CA SER A 75 6.91 -0.82 -18.91
C SER A 75 5.52 -1.47 -18.82
N LEU A 76 5.30 -2.24 -17.76
CA LEU A 76 4.08 -2.99 -17.52
C LEU A 76 3.76 -3.07 -16.03
N ILE A 77 2.46 -3.00 -15.71
CA ILE A 77 1.95 -3.22 -14.36
C ILE A 77 0.69 -4.07 -14.45
N ALA A 78 0.72 -5.27 -13.85
CA ALA A 78 -0.39 -6.21 -13.94
C ALA A 78 -0.53 -7.04 -12.67
N GLU A 79 -1.76 -7.43 -12.38
CA GLU A 79 -2.10 -8.37 -11.32
C GLU A 79 -2.64 -9.67 -11.92
N GLY A 80 -2.19 -10.80 -11.39
CA GLY A 80 -2.58 -12.12 -11.88
C GLY A 80 -2.16 -13.26 -10.97
N ARG A 81 -2.37 -14.49 -11.43
CA ARG A 81 -1.90 -15.72 -10.77
C ARG A 81 -0.70 -16.29 -11.51
N VAL A 82 0.30 -16.78 -10.79
CA VAL A 82 1.43 -17.44 -11.44
C VAL A 82 1.00 -18.76 -12.07
N LEU A 83 1.23 -18.89 -13.37
CA LEU A 83 1.00 -20.12 -14.14
C LEU A 83 2.23 -21.01 -14.15
N GLN A 84 3.40 -20.41 -14.29
CA GLN A 84 4.64 -21.14 -14.50
C GLN A 84 5.84 -20.29 -14.08
N VAL A 85 6.87 -20.97 -13.58
CA VAL A 85 8.23 -20.44 -13.42
C VAL A 85 9.16 -21.43 -14.10
N VAL A 86 10.00 -20.95 -15.01
CA VAL A 86 10.93 -21.79 -15.79
C VAL A 86 12.32 -21.17 -15.70
N PRO A 87 13.35 -21.91 -15.26
CA PRO A 87 14.72 -21.43 -15.36
C PRO A 87 15.12 -21.27 -16.83
N GLU A 88 15.87 -20.20 -17.13
CA GLU A 88 16.48 -19.92 -18.41
C GLU A 88 18.00 -20.03 -18.32
N GLY A 89 18.62 -20.54 -19.39
CA GLY A 89 20.07 -20.69 -19.46
C GLY A 89 20.62 -21.58 -18.34
N ASP A 90 21.61 -21.08 -17.62
CA ASP A 90 22.33 -21.79 -16.57
C ASP A 90 21.61 -21.78 -15.20
N GLY A 91 20.40 -21.20 -15.12
CA GLY A 91 19.56 -21.19 -13.92
C GLY A 91 19.58 -19.88 -13.10
N ASP A 92 20.33 -18.87 -13.54
CA ASP A 92 20.39 -17.56 -12.87
C ASP A 92 19.28 -16.58 -13.31
N LEU A 93 18.51 -16.95 -14.33
CA LEU A 93 17.38 -16.19 -14.85
C LEU A 93 16.15 -17.09 -14.88
N PHE A 94 15.00 -16.56 -14.50
CA PHE A 94 13.73 -17.28 -14.51
C PHE A 94 12.72 -16.54 -15.36
N ARG A 95 12.05 -17.25 -16.27
CA ARG A 95 10.84 -16.78 -16.93
C ARG A 95 9.63 -17.12 -16.09
N VAL A 96 8.90 -16.11 -15.66
CA VAL A 96 7.64 -16.24 -14.93
C VAL A 96 6.49 -15.92 -15.88
N ALA A 97 5.45 -16.75 -15.88
CA ALA A 97 4.22 -16.52 -16.63
C ALA A 97 3.04 -16.29 -15.66
N LEU A 98 2.26 -15.24 -15.91
CA LEU A 98 1.03 -14.94 -15.16
C LEU A 98 -0.22 -15.15 -16.02
N ASP A 99 -1.28 -15.65 -15.39
CA ASP A 99 -2.67 -15.52 -15.83
C ASP A 99 -3.19 -14.18 -15.31
N VAL A 100 -3.36 -13.22 -16.22
CA VAL A 100 -3.61 -11.82 -15.84
C VAL A 100 -5.09 -11.61 -15.56
N ASP A 101 -5.39 -11.14 -14.35
CA ASP A 101 -6.74 -10.73 -13.94
C ASP A 101 -6.99 -9.25 -14.27
N ARG A 102 -5.94 -8.41 -14.22
CA ARG A 102 -6.05 -6.96 -14.44
C ARG A 102 -4.73 -6.34 -14.89
N TYR A 103 -4.78 -5.49 -15.92
CA TYR A 103 -3.72 -4.53 -16.22
C TYR A 103 -3.98 -3.18 -15.56
N TYR A 104 -2.92 -2.58 -15.05
CA TYR A 104 -2.85 -1.18 -14.67
C TYR A 104 -2.06 -0.36 -15.70
N LYS A 105 -1.08 -1.00 -16.35
CA LYS A 105 -0.30 -0.42 -17.45
C LYS A 105 0.14 -1.53 -18.43
N PRO A 106 -0.05 -1.34 -19.75
CA PRO A 106 -0.81 -0.26 -20.37
C PRO A 106 -2.33 -0.46 -20.14
N THR A 107 -3.12 0.61 -20.25
CA THR A 107 -4.57 0.59 -19.98
C THR A 107 -5.39 -0.16 -21.02
N ASP A 108 -4.83 -0.43 -22.20
CA ASP A 108 -5.41 -1.19 -23.30
C ASP A 108 -4.96 -2.66 -23.35
N GLY A 109 -4.25 -3.13 -22.31
CA GLY A 109 -3.86 -4.53 -22.17
C GLY A 109 -5.08 -5.46 -22.20
N SER A 110 -5.15 -6.33 -23.21
CA SER A 110 -6.22 -7.33 -23.38
C SER A 110 -5.74 -8.78 -23.35
N GLU A 111 -4.43 -8.99 -23.25
CA GLU A 111 -3.85 -10.33 -23.19
C GLU A 111 -4.16 -10.98 -21.84
N THR A 112 -4.68 -12.19 -21.81
CA THR A 112 -4.92 -12.88 -20.53
C THR A 112 -3.65 -13.50 -19.95
N ARG A 113 -2.51 -13.35 -20.63
CA ARG A 113 -1.23 -13.93 -20.23
C ARG A 113 -0.13 -12.91 -20.37
N LEU A 114 0.78 -12.93 -19.39
CA LEU A 114 1.97 -12.12 -19.36
C LEU A 114 3.17 -13.00 -19.06
N SER A 115 4.33 -12.68 -19.61
CA SER A 115 5.59 -13.28 -19.17
C SER A 115 6.65 -12.20 -18.95
N PHE A 116 7.46 -12.39 -17.91
CA PHE A 116 8.60 -11.53 -17.60
C PHE A 116 9.76 -12.39 -17.09
N THR A 117 10.95 -11.81 -17.05
CA THR A 117 12.15 -12.47 -16.52
C THR A 117 12.57 -11.84 -15.20
N THR A 118 13.11 -12.64 -14.30
CA THR A 118 13.70 -12.17 -13.04
C THR A 118 14.97 -12.96 -12.75
N SER A 119 15.98 -12.30 -12.18
CA SER A 119 17.21 -12.93 -11.69
C SER A 119 17.22 -13.07 -10.17
N GLU A 120 16.03 -13.02 -9.53
CA GLU A 120 15.94 -13.25 -8.09
C GLU A 120 16.40 -14.67 -7.74
N PRO A 121 17.30 -14.84 -6.76
CA PRO A 121 17.93 -16.12 -6.46
C PRO A 121 16.94 -17.19 -6.00
N ASP A 122 15.80 -16.80 -5.41
CA ASP A 122 14.77 -17.70 -4.90
C ASP A 122 13.47 -17.61 -5.72
N ALA A 123 13.55 -17.29 -7.01
CA ALA A 123 12.39 -17.05 -7.86
C ALA A 123 11.37 -18.20 -7.84
N GLU A 124 11.81 -19.46 -7.85
CA GLU A 124 10.89 -20.62 -7.80
C GLU A 124 10.07 -20.68 -6.50
N THR A 125 10.65 -20.21 -5.39
CA THR A 125 9.98 -20.16 -4.09
C THR A 125 9.09 -18.93 -3.97
N TYR A 126 9.57 -17.78 -4.47
CA TYR A 126 8.83 -16.52 -4.39
C TYR A 126 7.62 -16.50 -5.34
N TYR A 127 7.84 -16.82 -6.62
CA TYR A 127 6.83 -16.85 -7.69
C TYR A 127 6.11 -18.22 -7.77
N LYS A 128 5.73 -18.81 -6.64
CA LYS A 128 5.10 -20.14 -6.62
C LYS A 128 3.81 -20.20 -7.46
N VAL A 129 3.67 -21.24 -8.28
CA VAL A 129 2.47 -21.49 -9.11
C VAL A 129 1.18 -21.44 -8.28
N GLY A 130 0.18 -20.75 -8.82
CA GLY A 130 -1.15 -20.56 -8.21
C GLY A 130 -1.24 -19.36 -7.28
N ILE A 131 -0.12 -18.77 -6.84
CA ILE A 131 -0.14 -17.57 -6.00
C ILE A 131 -0.54 -16.35 -6.82
N ARG A 132 -1.34 -15.48 -6.21
CA ARG A 132 -1.74 -14.19 -6.77
C ARG A 132 -0.70 -13.12 -6.45
N MET A 133 -0.39 -12.27 -7.42
CA MET A 133 0.57 -11.19 -7.26
C MET A 133 0.31 -10.02 -8.20
N LEU A 134 0.80 -8.86 -7.80
CA LEU A 134 0.93 -7.65 -8.62
C LEU A 134 2.41 -7.49 -8.97
N VAL A 135 2.70 -7.26 -10.25
CA VAL A 135 4.06 -7.09 -10.76
C VAL A 135 4.20 -5.77 -11.49
N LEU A 136 5.32 -5.09 -11.27
CA LEU A 136 5.78 -3.94 -12.04
C LEU A 136 7.07 -4.37 -12.74
N VAL A 137 7.01 -4.47 -14.06
CA VAL A 137 8.17 -4.82 -14.88
C VAL A 137 8.81 -3.52 -15.34
N SER A 138 10.08 -3.31 -15.01
CA SER A 138 10.81 -2.11 -15.43
C SER A 138 10.91 -2.02 -16.96
N SER A 139 11.04 -0.81 -17.48
CA SER A 139 11.47 -0.56 -18.86
C SER A 139 12.99 -0.57 -19.01
N GLN A 140 13.73 -0.59 -17.91
CA GLN A 140 15.18 -0.58 -17.89
C GLN A 140 15.72 -2.01 -17.92
N GLU A 141 16.74 -2.23 -18.75
CA GLU A 141 17.36 -3.55 -18.89
C GLU A 141 18.11 -3.95 -17.62
N GLY A 142 17.93 -5.20 -17.19
CA GLY A 142 18.62 -5.77 -16.03
C GLY A 142 18.00 -5.44 -14.67
N GLU A 143 16.98 -4.58 -14.61
CA GLU A 143 16.22 -4.34 -13.39
C GLU A 143 15.25 -5.51 -13.13
N VAL A 144 15.27 -6.02 -11.89
CA VAL A 144 14.33 -7.05 -11.47
C VAL A 144 12.92 -6.46 -11.33
N PRO A 145 11.86 -7.22 -11.66
CA PRO A 145 10.50 -6.77 -11.44
C PRO A 145 10.25 -6.50 -9.95
N THR A 146 9.52 -5.42 -9.65
CA THR A 146 8.94 -5.26 -8.31
C THR A 146 7.69 -6.12 -8.23
N ALA A 147 7.56 -6.93 -7.18
CA ALA A 147 6.43 -7.83 -7.02
C ALA A 147 5.81 -7.70 -5.61
N TYR A 148 4.48 -7.80 -5.57
CA TYR A 148 3.68 -7.78 -4.35
C TYR A 148 2.85 -9.05 -4.30
N ARG A 149 3.21 -9.96 -3.40
CA ARG A 149 2.64 -11.29 -3.31
C ARG A 149 1.50 -11.36 -2.29
N ALA A 150 0.42 -12.07 -2.65
CA ALA A 150 -0.66 -12.33 -1.70
C ALA A 150 -0.16 -13.14 -0.51
N GLY A 151 -0.64 -12.80 0.69
CA GLY A 151 -0.25 -13.43 1.96
C GLY A 151 1.08 -12.95 2.56
N ASP A 152 1.88 -12.16 1.85
CA ASP A 152 3.05 -11.51 2.46
C ASP A 152 2.58 -10.37 3.38
N PRO A 153 3.26 -10.09 4.49
CA PRO A 153 2.87 -9.02 5.39
C PRO A 153 2.95 -7.66 4.71
N ALA A 154 1.91 -6.83 4.88
CA ALA A 154 1.95 -5.43 4.51
C ALA A 154 3.06 -4.69 5.29
N PRO A 155 3.67 -3.63 4.72
CA PRO A 155 4.69 -2.85 5.41
C PRO A 155 4.10 -2.14 6.65
N SER A 156 4.86 -2.13 7.74
CA SER A 156 4.41 -1.61 9.05
C SER A 156 4.36 -0.09 9.15
N GLU A 157 5.14 0.60 8.31
CA GLU A 157 5.31 2.07 8.29
C GLU A 157 4.47 2.72 7.20
N ALA A 158 3.49 2.01 6.63
CA ALA A 158 2.71 2.56 5.54
C ALA A 158 1.88 3.76 6.00
N ASP A 159 2.25 4.95 5.51
CA ASP A 159 1.50 6.20 5.67
C ASP A 159 0.02 5.94 5.39
N ASP A 160 -0.81 6.25 6.40
CA ASP A 160 -2.28 6.40 6.58
C ASP A 160 -3.30 5.93 5.52
N THR A 161 -2.88 5.68 4.29
CA THR A 161 -3.62 5.15 3.15
C THR A 161 -3.72 3.63 3.11
N SER A 162 -3.04 2.88 3.99
CA SER A 162 -3.08 1.41 3.98
C SER A 162 -3.47 0.75 5.31
N THR A 163 -4.08 1.47 6.23
CA THR A 163 -4.58 0.93 7.50
C THR A 163 -5.60 -0.22 7.32
N GLU A 164 -6.04 -0.49 6.09
CA GLU A 164 -6.97 -1.56 5.72
C GLU A 164 -6.36 -2.66 4.82
N ALA A 165 -5.07 -2.58 4.44
CA ALA A 165 -4.46 -3.61 3.59
C ALA A 165 -4.27 -4.92 4.38
N ASN A 166 -4.87 -6.01 3.91
CA ASN A 166 -4.76 -7.32 4.58
C ASN A 166 -3.38 -7.95 4.39
N ASP A 167 -2.75 -7.70 3.24
CA ASP A 167 -1.47 -8.25 2.86
C ASP A 167 -0.70 -7.29 1.92
N ARG A 168 0.49 -7.72 1.49
CA ARG A 168 1.38 -6.97 0.60
C ARG A 168 0.76 -6.74 -0.76
N LEU A 169 -0.05 -7.66 -1.27
CA LEU A 169 -0.75 -7.50 -2.56
C LEU A 169 -1.79 -6.39 -2.46
N ASP A 170 -2.62 -6.39 -1.42
CA ASP A 170 -3.62 -5.34 -1.19
C ASP A 170 -2.96 -3.98 -1.02
N TRP A 171 -1.85 -3.92 -0.27
CA TRP A 171 -1.03 -2.72 -0.13
C TRP A 171 -0.49 -2.21 -1.48
N GLY A 172 0.17 -3.09 -2.24
CA GLY A 172 0.78 -2.74 -3.52
C GLY A 172 -0.27 -2.30 -4.55
N ARG A 173 -1.45 -2.93 -4.53
CA ARG A 173 -2.60 -2.54 -5.35
C ARG A 173 -3.05 -1.12 -5.03
N ALA A 174 -3.21 -0.79 -3.75
CA ALA A 174 -3.64 0.53 -3.31
C ALA A 174 -2.59 1.60 -3.69
N TRP A 175 -1.31 1.29 -3.45
CA TRP A 175 -0.19 2.14 -3.83
C TRP A 175 -0.16 2.42 -5.34
N VAL A 176 -0.20 1.39 -6.19
CA VAL A 176 -0.24 1.57 -7.66
C VAL A 176 -1.42 2.43 -8.07
N GLN A 177 -2.63 2.19 -7.54
CA GLN A 177 -3.81 2.96 -7.92
C GLN A 177 -3.73 4.43 -7.51
N LYS A 178 -3.17 4.72 -6.34
CA LYS A 178 -2.93 6.09 -5.86
C LYS A 178 -1.91 6.81 -6.72
N THR A 179 -0.83 6.13 -7.10
CA THR A 179 0.33 6.71 -7.78
C THR A 179 0.16 6.81 -9.31
N LEU A 180 -0.56 5.86 -9.93
CA LEU A 180 -0.69 5.77 -11.38
C LEU A 180 -1.15 7.07 -12.07
N PRO A 181 -2.15 7.83 -11.56
CA PRO A 181 -2.54 9.09 -12.17
C PRO A 181 -1.41 10.13 -12.23
N GLY A 182 -0.60 10.24 -11.17
CA GLY A 182 0.54 11.16 -11.10
C GLY A 182 1.70 10.75 -11.99
N ALA A 183 1.84 9.45 -12.27
CA ALA A 183 2.85 8.91 -13.16
C ALA A 183 2.53 9.09 -14.66
N GLN A 184 1.28 9.38 -15.02
CA GLN A 184 0.86 9.51 -16.41
C GLN A 184 1.57 10.70 -17.09
N GLY A 185 2.25 10.41 -18.21
CA GLY A 185 2.96 11.42 -18.99
C GLY A 185 4.36 11.77 -18.46
N LEU A 186 4.77 11.23 -17.31
CA LEU A 186 6.16 11.31 -16.87
C LEU A 186 7.04 10.47 -17.79
N LYS A 187 8.22 10.99 -18.09
CA LYS A 187 9.27 10.24 -18.78
C LYS A 187 10.09 9.50 -17.74
N CYS A 188 10.43 8.25 -18.02
CA CYS A 188 11.47 7.57 -17.27
C CYS A 188 12.82 8.23 -17.62
N SER A 189 13.38 9.01 -16.70
CA SER A 189 14.62 9.78 -16.93
C SER A 189 15.69 9.55 -15.86
N GLY A 190 15.69 8.40 -15.18
CA GLY A 190 16.70 8.00 -14.20
C GLY A 190 16.86 6.48 -14.15
N ARG A 191 18.03 6.00 -13.69
CA ARG A 191 18.20 4.60 -13.28
C ARG A 191 17.53 4.42 -11.91
N GLY A 192 16.72 3.37 -11.78
CA GLY A 192 16.05 3.01 -10.54
C GLY A 192 17.02 2.44 -9.53
#